data_AF-A0A813LKU6-F1
#
_entry.id   AF-A0A813LKU6-F1
#
_cell.length_a   1.000
_cell.length_b   1.000
_cell.length_c   1.000
_cell.angle_alpha   90.00
_cell.angle_beta   90.00
_cell.angle_gamma   90.00
#
_symmetry.space_group_name_H-M   'P 1'
#
loop_
_entity.id
_entity.type
_entity.pdbx_description
1 polymer ?
#
loop_
_entity_poly.entity_id
_entity_poly.type
_entity_poly.pdbx_seq_one_letter_code
_entity_poly.pdbx_strand_id
1 'polypeptide(L)'
;MPAKRIDPADGVAYTFQDLQEYYKHCYGLRDIELYWEIECVRKVEAIQHPTTSGLSTACHEVEAELSRSLLRVKTAFFSVCGQQLSEDDSVWYRHVQELLVQLDLKVSLIREKARHVRRLNTAGRGSDPKEMDEACNEAEASGIDATRVEVVRRRARHFRAKARLSAAECGSDPKEMDEACNEAEASGIDAAQVEVVRIIARHIRSMVLARLDAAELGSFVEEMEAVCAKMEAASVDASADLPTPDRSISLASMSTSEEEGTEPLLSLGSLGHPDTCATGCKWAMKPRGCKDGSQCDHCHLCGWRRPPAPWKLW
;
A
#
# COMPACT_ATOMS: atom_id res chain seq x y z
N MET A 1 -27.04 0.11 24.84
CA MET A 1 -26.44 1.32 24.24
C MET A 1 -25.86 0.94 22.89
N PRO A 2 -25.97 1.78 21.85
CA PRO A 2 -25.36 1.50 20.55
C PRO A 2 -23.84 1.35 20.70
N ALA A 3 -23.25 0.39 19.98
CA ALA A 3 -21.82 0.11 20.04
C ALA A 3 -21.02 1.31 19.50
N LYS A 4 -20.01 1.73 20.24
CA LYS A 4 -19.07 2.78 19.80
C LYS A 4 -17.86 2.17 19.09
N ARG A 5 -17.41 2.78 18.01
CA ARG A 5 -16.18 2.45 17.27
C ARG A 5 -15.27 3.68 17.21
N ILE A 6 -13.96 3.47 17.09
CA ILE A 6 -12.97 4.55 16.99
C ILE A 6 -12.78 4.86 15.51
N ASP A 7 -13.00 6.12 15.14
CA ASP A 7 -12.68 6.63 13.81
C ASP A 7 -11.15 6.76 13.68
N PRO A 8 -10.49 6.12 12.69
CA PRO A 8 -9.04 6.21 12.51
C PRO A 8 -8.56 7.60 12.07
N ALA A 9 -9.42 8.45 11.51
CA ALA A 9 -9.05 9.78 11.04
C ALA A 9 -8.79 10.77 12.19
N ASP A 10 -9.57 10.69 13.28
CA ASP A 10 -9.48 11.62 14.41
C ASP A 10 -9.24 10.94 15.77
N GLY A 11 -9.34 9.61 15.85
CA GLY A 11 -9.17 8.84 17.07
C GLY A 11 -10.34 8.94 18.06
N VAL A 12 -11.48 9.52 17.67
CA VAL A 12 -12.65 9.73 18.53
C VAL A 12 -13.62 8.56 18.43
N ALA A 13 -14.27 8.22 19.54
CA ALA A 13 -15.23 7.13 19.61
C ALA A 13 -16.66 7.60 19.29
N TYR A 14 -17.17 7.22 18.12
CA TYR A 14 -18.51 7.55 17.63
C TYR A 14 -19.47 6.37 17.77
N THR A 15 -20.77 6.63 17.85
CA THR A 15 -21.79 5.66 17.41
C THR A 15 -22.00 5.83 15.90
N PHE A 16 -22.60 4.84 15.21
CA PHE A 16 -22.83 4.96 13.77
C PHE A 16 -23.64 6.20 13.40
N GLN A 17 -24.63 6.54 14.23
CA GLN A 17 -25.47 7.73 14.03
C GLN A 17 -24.69 9.03 14.24
N ASP A 18 -23.78 9.07 15.23
CA ASP A 18 -22.90 10.24 15.44
C ASP A 18 -21.94 10.41 14.25
N LEU A 19 -21.37 9.30 13.75
CA LEU A 19 -20.48 9.29 12.60
C LEU A 19 -21.21 9.76 11.33
N GLN A 20 -22.44 9.27 11.12
CA GLN A 20 -23.30 9.68 10.01
C GLN A 20 -23.59 11.18 10.06
N GLU A 21 -23.96 11.72 11.22
CA GLU A 21 -24.25 13.14 11.38
C GLU A 21 -23.00 14.01 11.13
N TYR A 22 -21.82 13.52 11.51
CA TYR A 22 -20.54 14.19 11.28
C TYR A 22 -20.17 14.24 9.79
N TYR A 23 -20.34 13.12 9.06
CA TYR A 23 -19.88 12.98 7.68
C TYR A 23 -20.96 13.19 6.60
N LYS A 24 -22.25 13.36 6.95
CA LYS A 24 -23.37 13.48 5.98
C LYS A 24 -23.23 14.59 4.94
N HIS A 25 -22.39 15.59 5.21
CA HIS A 25 -22.17 16.72 4.30
C HIS A 25 -21.10 16.42 3.24
N CYS A 26 -20.26 15.41 3.47
CA CYS A 26 -19.13 15.04 2.63
C CYS A 26 -19.38 13.75 1.86
N TYR A 27 -20.10 12.80 2.46
CA TYR A 27 -20.24 11.44 1.94
C TYR A 27 -21.70 10.99 1.86
N GLY A 28 -21.98 10.09 0.93
CA GLY A 28 -23.27 9.41 0.86
C GLY A 28 -23.45 8.45 2.03
N LEU A 29 -24.70 8.17 2.41
CA LEU A 29 -24.99 7.25 3.52
C LEU A 29 -24.31 5.88 3.35
N ARG A 30 -24.29 5.37 2.12
CA ARG A 30 -23.70 4.07 1.80
C ARG A 30 -22.18 4.05 1.99
N ASP A 31 -21.50 5.15 1.69
CA ASP A 31 -20.06 5.28 1.86
C ASP A 31 -19.70 5.36 3.35
N ILE A 32 -20.52 6.08 4.13
CA ILE A 32 -20.36 6.17 5.59
C ILE A 32 -20.58 4.80 6.25
N GLU A 33 -21.56 4.03 5.79
CA GLU A 33 -21.80 2.66 6.26
C GLU A 33 -20.61 1.74 5.96
N LEU A 34 -20.07 1.80 4.74
CA LEU A 34 -18.89 1.04 4.35
C LEU A 34 -17.67 1.43 5.20
N TYR A 35 -17.42 2.73 5.37
CA TYR A 35 -16.34 3.26 6.19
C TYR A 35 -16.44 2.80 7.65
N TRP A 36 -17.64 2.85 8.23
CA TRP A 36 -17.90 2.37 9.58
C TRP A 36 -17.64 0.87 9.75
N GLU A 37 -17.95 0.07 8.73
CA GLU A 37 -17.77 -1.38 8.77
C GLU A 37 -16.31 -1.81 8.60
N ILE A 38 -15.60 -1.18 7.65
CA ILE A 38 -14.25 -1.56 7.25
C ILE A 38 -13.18 -0.86 8.10
N GLU A 39 -13.28 0.45 8.29
CA GLU A 39 -12.20 1.26 8.86
C GLU A 39 -12.38 1.60 10.34
N CYS A 40 -13.62 1.83 10.80
CA CYS A 40 -13.84 2.13 12.20
C CYS A 40 -13.60 0.88 13.06
N VAL A 41 -12.58 0.95 13.91
CA VAL A 41 -12.17 -0.17 14.75
C VAL A 41 -13.17 -0.29 15.89
N ARG A 42 -13.83 -1.45 16.02
CA ARG A 42 -14.60 -1.73 17.25
C ARG A 42 -13.67 -1.52 18.42
N LYS A 43 -14.16 -0.84 19.46
CA LYS A 43 -13.49 -0.87 20.76
C LYS A 43 -13.62 -2.31 21.26
N VAL A 44 -12.78 -3.21 20.73
CA VAL A 44 -12.59 -4.53 21.30
C VAL A 44 -12.20 -4.19 22.71
N GLU A 45 -13.06 -4.51 23.68
CA GLU A 45 -12.67 -4.52 25.09
C GLU A 45 -11.34 -5.23 25.09
N ALA A 46 -10.26 -4.47 25.34
CA ALA A 46 -8.93 -4.91 25.01
C ALA A 46 -8.75 -6.27 25.65
N ILE A 47 -8.87 -7.34 24.84
CA ILE A 47 -8.41 -8.65 25.25
C ILE A 47 -6.98 -8.32 25.59
N GLN A 48 -6.63 -8.51 26.86
CA GLN A 48 -5.29 -8.34 27.37
C GLN A 48 -4.42 -9.38 26.67
N HIS A 49 -4.17 -9.19 25.37
CA HIS A 49 -3.01 -9.73 24.72
C HIS A 49 -1.87 -9.18 25.58
N PRO A 50 -1.06 -10.05 26.21
CA PRO A 50 0.03 -9.61 27.05
C PRO A 50 0.86 -8.67 26.21
N THR A 51 0.73 -7.37 26.52
CA THR A 51 1.37 -6.34 25.74
C THR A 51 2.85 -6.65 25.81
N THR A 52 3.50 -6.74 24.66
CA THR A 52 4.94 -6.97 24.57
C THR A 52 5.73 -5.88 25.31
N SER A 53 5.08 -4.78 25.74
CA SER A 53 5.62 -3.80 26.68
C SER A 53 5.98 -4.40 28.05
N GLY A 54 5.21 -5.35 28.59
CA GLY A 54 5.49 -5.98 29.88
C GLY A 54 6.77 -6.83 29.88
N LEU A 55 7.06 -7.48 28.75
CA LEU A 55 8.29 -8.27 28.56
C LEU A 55 9.55 -7.40 28.52
N SER A 56 9.43 -6.16 28.06
CA SER A 56 10.56 -5.22 28.05
C SER A 56 10.95 -4.81 29.46
N THR A 57 9.97 -4.44 30.29
CA THR A 57 10.21 -4.01 31.68
C THR A 57 10.75 -5.14 32.54
N ALA A 58 10.20 -6.36 32.39
CA ALA A 58 10.69 -7.54 33.10
C ALA A 58 12.16 -7.85 32.78
N CYS A 59 12.60 -7.64 31.54
CA CYS A 59 14.00 -7.86 31.15
C CYS A 59 14.95 -6.86 31.85
N HIS A 60 14.54 -5.59 31.97
CA HIS A 60 15.31 -4.57 32.70
C HIS A 60 15.39 -4.86 34.21
N GLU A 61 14.29 -5.31 34.82
CA GLU A 61 14.27 -5.67 36.25
C GLU A 61 15.16 -6.88 36.54
N VAL A 62 15.14 -7.91 35.69
CA VAL A 62 16.02 -9.07 35.84
C VAL A 62 17.49 -8.68 35.66
N GLU A 63 17.82 -7.83 34.67
CA GLU A 63 19.19 -7.35 34.44
C GLU A 63 19.71 -6.52 35.64
N ALA A 64 18.85 -5.67 36.21
CA ALA A 64 19.16 -4.87 37.38
C ALA A 64 19.32 -5.74 38.64
N GLU A 65 18.42 -6.71 38.86
CA GLU A 65 18.47 -7.59 40.03
C GLU A 65 19.66 -8.54 40.00
N LEU A 66 20.00 -9.07 38.82
CA LEU A 66 21.19 -9.89 38.63
C LEU A 66 22.45 -9.06 38.93
N SER A 67 22.51 -7.82 38.44
CA SER A 67 23.63 -6.91 38.70
C SER A 67 23.76 -6.55 40.20
N ARG A 68 22.63 -6.27 40.88
CA ARG A 68 22.60 -6.02 42.33
C ARG A 68 23.02 -7.24 43.13
N SER A 69 22.56 -8.43 42.76
CA SER A 69 22.92 -9.68 43.42
C SER A 69 24.41 -9.98 43.28
N LEU A 70 24.98 -9.78 42.09
CA LEU A 70 26.41 -9.94 41.84
C LEU A 70 27.26 -8.99 42.68
N LEU A 71 26.83 -7.73 42.78
CA LEU A 71 27.50 -6.74 43.61
C LEU A 71 27.44 -7.13 45.09
N ARG A 72 26.29 -7.61 45.58
CA ARG A 72 26.16 -8.10 46.97
C ARG A 72 27.10 -9.27 47.25
N VAL A 73 27.20 -10.24 46.34
CA VAL A 73 28.13 -11.38 46.47
C VAL A 73 29.59 -10.90 46.50
N LYS A 74 29.96 -9.98 45.60
CA LYS A 74 31.31 -9.39 45.56
C LYS A 74 31.62 -8.65 46.86
N THR A 75 30.74 -7.77 47.31
CA THR A 75 30.95 -6.98 48.54
C THR A 75 31.03 -7.88 49.78
N ALA A 76 30.16 -8.89 49.90
CA ALA A 76 30.21 -9.85 50.99
C ALA A 76 31.53 -10.64 50.99
N PHE A 77 31.99 -11.07 49.82
CA PHE A 77 33.26 -11.78 49.68
C PHE A 77 34.46 -10.93 50.11
N PHE A 78 34.54 -9.66 49.66
CA PHE A 78 35.60 -8.74 50.08
C PHE A 78 35.56 -8.43 51.58
N SER A 79 34.36 -8.30 52.16
CA SER A 79 34.19 -8.08 53.59
C SER A 79 34.70 -9.26 54.42
N VAL A 80 34.50 -10.49 53.96
CA VAL A 80 34.96 -11.72 54.66
C VAL A 80 36.46 -11.92 54.48
N CYS A 81 36.99 -11.70 53.27
CA CYS A 81 38.41 -11.95 52.99
C CYS A 81 39.36 -10.86 53.51
N GLY A 82 38.84 -9.67 53.87
CA GLY A 82 39.65 -8.57 54.42
C GLY A 82 40.22 -8.84 55.82
N GLN A 83 39.76 -9.88 56.51
CA GLN A 83 40.29 -10.30 57.82
C GLN A 83 41.30 -11.42 57.60
N GLN A 84 42.58 -11.17 57.96
CA GLN A 84 43.75 -12.07 57.86
C GLN A 84 43.43 -13.57 57.71
N LEU A 85 43.43 -14.04 56.45
CA LEU A 85 43.25 -15.44 56.10
C LEU A 85 44.60 -16.18 56.09
N SER A 86 44.58 -17.44 56.51
CA SER A 86 45.71 -18.36 56.61
C SER A 86 46.08 -18.96 55.23
N GLU A 87 47.24 -19.62 55.10
CA GLU A 87 47.69 -20.20 53.81
C GLU A 87 46.72 -21.25 53.22
N ASP A 88 45.96 -21.96 54.06
CA ASP A 88 44.92 -22.92 53.62
C ASP A 88 43.72 -22.24 52.93
N ASP A 89 43.50 -20.95 53.19
CA ASP A 89 42.43 -20.17 52.57
C ASP A 89 42.73 -19.80 51.10
N SER A 90 43.96 -20.02 50.63
CA SER A 90 44.39 -19.69 49.25
C SER A 90 43.73 -20.58 48.18
N VAL A 91 43.37 -21.83 48.50
CA VAL A 91 42.68 -22.74 47.57
C VAL A 91 41.22 -22.33 47.44
N TRP A 92 40.55 -22.05 48.57
CA TRP A 92 39.18 -21.57 48.59
C TRP A 92 39.04 -20.23 47.86
N TYR A 93 39.96 -19.30 48.10
CA TYR A 93 39.98 -18.00 47.44
C TYR A 93 40.06 -18.12 45.91
N ARG A 94 40.94 -18.98 45.39
CA ARG A 94 41.05 -19.25 43.94
C ARG A 94 39.74 -19.81 43.37
N HIS A 95 39.10 -20.75 44.06
CA HIS A 95 37.84 -21.31 43.60
C HIS A 95 36.72 -20.27 43.56
N VAL A 96 36.63 -19.41 44.57
CA VAL A 96 35.64 -18.33 44.57
C VAL A 96 35.92 -17.30 43.48
N GLN A 97 37.19 -16.93 43.25
CA GLN A 97 37.55 -16.06 42.13
C GLN A 97 37.17 -16.68 40.78
N GLU A 98 37.38 -17.98 40.59
CA GLU A 98 36.97 -18.67 39.37
C GLU A 98 35.46 -18.66 39.17
N LEU A 99 34.67 -18.92 40.22
CA LEU A 99 33.21 -18.82 40.18
C LEU A 99 32.73 -17.39 39.87
N LEU A 100 33.38 -16.37 40.43
CA LEU A 100 33.06 -14.97 40.13
C LEU A 100 33.32 -14.62 38.66
N VAL A 101 34.42 -15.12 38.08
CA VAL A 101 34.71 -14.95 36.64
C VAL A 101 33.65 -15.65 35.78
N GLN A 102 33.29 -16.90 36.13
CA GLN A 102 32.22 -17.62 35.41
C GLN A 102 30.87 -16.89 35.49
N LEU A 103 30.55 -16.30 36.64
CA LEU A 103 29.33 -15.53 36.84
C LEU A 103 29.35 -14.24 36.03
N ASP A 104 30.46 -13.49 36.02
CA ASP A 104 30.63 -12.28 35.21
C ASP A 104 30.48 -12.59 33.70
N LEU A 105 31.03 -13.70 33.22
CA LEU A 105 30.85 -14.16 31.83
C LEU A 105 29.39 -14.46 31.51
N LYS A 106 28.68 -15.18 32.39
CA LYS A 106 27.24 -15.47 32.23
C LYS A 106 26.40 -14.18 32.20
N VAL A 107 26.71 -13.22 33.08
CA VAL A 107 26.02 -11.92 33.11
C VAL A 107 26.31 -11.12 31.84
N SER A 108 27.55 -11.13 31.36
CA SER A 108 27.89 -10.50 30.08
C SER A 108 27.06 -11.07 28.92
N LEU A 109 26.95 -12.39 28.83
CA LEU A 109 26.13 -13.08 27.83
C LEU A 109 24.64 -12.75 27.94
N ILE A 110 24.10 -12.68 29.17
CA ILE A 110 22.71 -12.28 29.40
C ILE A 110 22.46 -10.84 28.93
N ARG A 111 23.38 -9.92 29.23
CA ARG A 111 23.28 -8.52 28.79
C ARG A 111 23.34 -8.40 27.27
N GLU A 112 24.19 -9.18 26.62
CA GLU A 112 24.26 -9.26 25.16
C GLU A 112 22.95 -9.74 24.55
N LYS A 113 22.42 -10.88 25.02
CA LYS A 113 21.10 -11.37 24.61
C LYS A 113 20.00 -10.33 24.83
N ALA A 114 20.01 -9.64 25.96
CA ALA A 114 19.05 -8.57 26.25
C ALA A 114 19.15 -7.40 25.26
N ARG A 115 20.35 -7.01 24.83
CA ARG A 115 20.55 -6.00 23.77
C ARG A 115 19.94 -6.45 22.45
N HIS A 116 20.19 -7.69 22.02
CA HIS A 116 19.63 -8.21 20.77
C HIS A 116 18.10 -8.34 20.83
N VAL A 117 17.53 -8.75 21.97
CA VAL A 117 16.08 -8.74 22.18
C VAL A 117 15.50 -7.33 22.06
N ARG A 118 16.16 -6.32 22.63
CA ARG A 118 15.73 -4.92 22.54
C ARG A 118 15.79 -4.42 21.09
N ARG A 119 16.88 -4.70 20.37
CA ARG A 119 17.03 -4.34 18.95
C ARG A 119 15.96 -5.00 18.09
N LEU A 120 15.73 -6.30 18.27
CA LEU A 120 14.68 -7.05 17.56
C LEU A 120 13.28 -6.45 17.80
N ASN A 121 12.96 -6.09 19.04
CA ASN A 121 11.69 -5.45 19.38
C ASN A 121 11.56 -4.04 18.79
N THR A 122 12.65 -3.26 18.75
CA THR A 122 12.66 -1.92 18.15
C THR A 122 12.48 -2.01 16.64
N ALA A 123 13.26 -2.84 15.95
CA ALA A 123 13.14 -3.07 14.52
C ALA A 123 11.75 -3.61 14.14
N GLY A 124 11.22 -4.55 14.94
CA GLY A 124 9.88 -5.10 14.74
C GLY A 124 8.73 -4.09 14.93
N ARG A 125 8.96 -2.93 15.56
CA ARG A 125 8.00 -1.83 15.59
C ARG A 125 8.15 -0.86 14.43
N GLY A 126 9.32 -0.84 13.79
CA GLY A 126 9.60 -0.02 12.62
C GLY A 126 8.83 -0.49 11.37
N SER A 127 9.18 0.13 10.26
CA SER A 127 8.63 -0.14 8.93
C SER A 127 9.71 -0.49 7.90
N ASP A 128 10.99 -0.48 8.27
CA ASP A 128 12.10 -0.84 7.38
C ASP A 128 12.34 -2.37 7.43
N PRO A 129 12.07 -3.12 6.35
CA PRO A 129 12.29 -4.56 6.31
C PRO A 129 13.77 -4.94 6.45
N LYS A 130 14.69 -4.09 5.98
CA LYS A 130 16.12 -4.38 6.02
C LYS A 130 16.62 -4.36 7.46
N GLU A 131 16.24 -3.33 8.23
CA GLU A 131 16.54 -3.25 9.67
C GLU A 131 15.94 -4.45 10.43
N MET A 132 14.72 -4.88 10.08
CA MET A 132 14.10 -6.07 10.65
C MET A 132 14.91 -7.34 10.38
N ASP A 133 15.32 -7.56 9.13
CA ASP A 133 16.08 -8.75 8.73
C ASP A 133 17.47 -8.78 9.39
N GLU A 134 18.16 -7.64 9.46
CA GLU A 134 19.44 -7.51 10.18
C GLU A 134 19.28 -7.82 11.68
N ALA A 135 18.25 -7.26 12.33
CA ALA A 135 17.97 -7.53 13.74
C ALA A 135 17.61 -9.00 14.00
N CYS A 136 16.91 -9.65 13.07
CA CYS A 136 16.61 -11.09 13.12
C CYS A 136 17.89 -11.93 13.06
N ASN A 137 18.79 -11.63 12.13
CA ASN A 137 20.04 -12.38 11.96
C ASN A 137 20.96 -12.24 13.19
N GLU A 138 21.07 -11.04 13.76
CA GLU A 138 21.83 -10.84 15.01
C GLU A 138 21.20 -11.56 16.20
N ALA A 139 19.86 -11.58 16.27
CA ALA A 139 19.13 -12.29 17.30
C ALA A 139 19.34 -13.80 17.24
N GLU A 140 19.30 -14.39 16.04
CA GLU A 140 19.60 -15.81 15.81
C GLU A 140 21.04 -16.16 16.17
N ALA A 141 22.01 -15.34 15.75
CA ALA A 141 23.42 -15.52 16.09
C ALA A 141 23.66 -15.49 17.61
N SER A 142 22.81 -14.76 18.34
CA SER A 142 22.84 -14.67 19.80
C SER A 142 22.03 -15.77 20.50
N GLY A 143 21.44 -16.71 19.76
CA GLY A 143 20.61 -17.78 20.31
C GLY A 143 19.34 -17.28 20.99
N ILE A 144 18.69 -16.27 20.40
CA ILE A 144 17.32 -15.87 20.75
C ILE A 144 16.35 -16.90 20.19
N ASP A 145 15.23 -17.09 20.88
CA ASP A 145 14.17 -18.02 20.48
C ASP A 145 13.66 -17.78 19.04
N ALA A 146 13.62 -18.87 18.26
CA ALA A 146 13.27 -18.83 16.84
C ALA A 146 11.83 -18.36 16.60
N THR A 147 10.89 -18.63 17.52
CA THR A 147 9.49 -18.21 17.34
C THR A 147 9.36 -16.69 17.39
N ARG A 148 10.16 -16.02 18.23
CA ARG A 148 10.20 -14.56 18.31
C ARG A 148 10.79 -13.94 17.05
N VAL A 149 11.86 -14.53 16.52
CA VAL A 149 12.49 -14.07 15.28
C VAL A 149 11.52 -14.24 14.10
N GLU A 150 10.80 -15.36 14.03
CA GLU A 150 9.86 -15.63 12.93
C GLU A 150 8.70 -14.62 12.88
N VAL A 151 8.24 -14.11 14.02
CA VAL A 151 7.22 -13.04 14.05
C VAL A 151 7.73 -11.77 13.36
N VAL A 152 8.97 -11.37 13.62
CA VAL A 152 9.56 -10.16 13.02
C VAL A 152 9.86 -10.40 11.54
N ARG A 153 10.36 -11.59 11.16
CA ARG A 153 10.56 -11.94 9.74
C ARG A 153 9.26 -11.95 8.94
N ARG A 154 8.17 -12.46 9.50
CA ARG A 154 6.86 -12.40 8.86
C ARG A 154 6.44 -10.96 8.58
N ARG A 155 6.65 -10.06 9.55
CA ARG A 155 6.38 -8.63 9.38
C ARG A 155 7.28 -8.00 8.30
N ALA A 156 8.56 -8.35 8.26
CA ALA A 156 9.48 -7.89 7.21
C ALA A 156 9.01 -8.33 5.81
N ARG A 157 8.60 -9.60 5.64
CA ARG A 157 8.03 -10.11 4.38
C ARG A 157 6.77 -9.34 3.98
N HIS A 158 5.88 -9.07 4.92
CA HIS A 158 4.67 -8.28 4.67
C HIS A 158 5.00 -6.88 4.13
N PHE A 159 5.94 -6.15 4.74
CA PHE A 159 6.34 -4.83 4.24
C PHE A 159 7.02 -4.90 2.87
N ARG A 160 7.87 -5.90 2.61
CA ARG A 160 8.49 -6.09 1.28
C ARG A 160 7.45 -6.36 0.20
N ALA A 161 6.52 -7.28 0.47
CA ALA A 161 5.46 -7.60 -0.47
C ALA A 161 4.57 -6.38 -0.75
N LYS A 162 4.26 -5.58 0.28
CA LYS A 162 3.49 -4.35 0.11
C LYS A 162 4.23 -3.31 -0.74
N ALA A 163 5.52 -3.12 -0.50
CA ALA A 163 6.35 -2.21 -1.30
C ALA A 163 6.45 -2.66 -2.76
N ARG A 164 6.60 -3.98 -3.00
CA ARG A 164 6.62 -4.56 -4.34
C ARG A 164 5.29 -4.39 -5.06
N LEU A 165 4.18 -4.63 -4.37
CA LEU A 165 2.84 -4.43 -4.93
C LEU A 165 2.64 -3.00 -5.42
N SER A 166 3.02 -2.01 -4.58
CA SER A 166 2.97 -0.60 -4.95
C SER A 166 3.90 -0.25 -6.11
N ALA A 167 5.10 -0.84 -6.19
CA ALA A 167 6.00 -0.61 -7.32
C ALA A 167 5.44 -1.18 -8.63
N ALA A 168 4.86 -2.38 -8.58
CA ALA A 168 4.26 -3.03 -9.75
C ALA A 168 3.04 -2.26 -10.27
N GLU A 169 2.22 -1.71 -9.38
CA GLU A 169 1.12 -0.79 -9.76
C GLU A 169 1.63 0.42 -10.54
N CYS A 170 2.75 1.03 -10.15
CA CYS A 170 3.34 2.15 -10.88
C CYS A 170 3.99 1.73 -12.21
N GLY A 171 4.54 0.51 -12.30
CA GLY A 171 5.23 0.00 -13.48
C GLY A 171 4.31 -0.30 -14.67
N SER A 172 3.02 -0.55 -14.41
CA SER A 172 2.02 -0.90 -15.44
C SER A 172 2.36 -2.14 -16.28
N ASP A 173 3.24 -3.03 -15.80
CA ASP A 173 3.46 -4.35 -16.41
C ASP A 173 2.51 -5.38 -15.76
N PRO A 174 1.51 -5.90 -16.49
CA PRO A 174 0.54 -6.83 -15.92
C PRO A 174 1.17 -8.11 -15.36
N LYS A 175 2.30 -8.55 -15.92
CA LYS A 175 2.98 -9.75 -15.44
C LYS A 175 3.63 -9.50 -14.08
N GLU A 176 4.37 -8.40 -13.94
CA GLU A 176 4.95 -7.99 -12.66
C GLU A 176 3.87 -7.76 -11.58
N MET A 177 2.73 -7.19 -11.97
CA MET A 177 1.57 -7.02 -11.09
C MET A 177 1.01 -8.35 -10.58
N ASP A 178 0.82 -9.36 -11.45
CA ASP A 178 0.32 -10.67 -11.03
C ASP A 178 1.33 -11.39 -10.10
N GLU A 179 2.63 -11.29 -10.39
CA GLU A 179 3.69 -11.84 -9.53
C GLU A 179 3.69 -11.17 -8.15
N ALA A 180 3.58 -9.84 -8.10
CA ALA A 180 3.51 -9.08 -6.86
C ALA A 180 2.24 -9.40 -6.05
N CYS A 181 1.10 -9.60 -6.71
CA CYS A 181 -0.15 -10.06 -6.09
C CYS A 181 0.01 -11.40 -5.37
N ASN A 182 0.65 -12.38 -6.03
CA ASN A 182 0.87 -13.70 -5.45
C ASN A 182 1.82 -13.65 -4.24
N GLU A 183 2.87 -12.82 -4.30
CA GLU A 183 3.79 -12.59 -3.17
C GLU A 183 3.08 -11.89 -1.99
N ALA A 184 2.19 -10.93 -2.29
CA ALA A 184 1.36 -10.22 -1.33
C ALA A 184 0.41 -11.17 -0.57
N GLU A 185 -0.30 -12.05 -1.28
CA GLU A 185 -1.17 -13.06 -0.68
C GLU A 185 -0.39 -14.03 0.21
N ALA A 186 0.75 -14.54 -0.27
CA ALA A 186 1.62 -15.42 0.51
C ALA A 186 2.16 -14.74 1.80
N SER A 187 2.24 -13.41 1.80
CA SER A 187 2.66 -12.60 2.94
C SER A 187 1.51 -12.14 3.83
N GLY A 188 0.27 -12.55 3.53
CA GLY A 188 -0.93 -12.21 4.30
C GLY A 188 -1.37 -10.76 4.14
N ILE A 189 -1.13 -10.14 2.97
CA ILE A 189 -1.76 -8.86 2.61
C ILE A 189 -3.26 -9.09 2.39
N ASP A 190 -4.05 -8.07 2.66
CA ASP A 190 -5.50 -8.10 2.52
C ASP A 190 -5.92 -8.47 1.08
N ALA A 191 -6.86 -9.40 0.96
CA ALA A 191 -7.30 -9.94 -0.33
C ALA A 191 -8.01 -8.87 -1.19
N ALA A 192 -8.66 -7.87 -0.57
CA ALA A 192 -9.31 -6.81 -1.32
C ALA A 192 -8.27 -5.89 -1.98
N GLN A 193 -7.18 -5.57 -1.29
CA GLN A 193 -6.06 -4.82 -1.87
C GLN A 193 -5.46 -5.56 -3.08
N VAL A 194 -5.22 -6.86 -2.96
CA VAL A 194 -4.69 -7.68 -4.05
C VAL A 194 -5.64 -7.72 -5.24
N GLU A 195 -6.95 -7.83 -5.02
CA GLU A 195 -7.93 -7.88 -6.11
C GLU A 195 -7.98 -6.58 -6.92
N VAL A 196 -7.81 -5.42 -6.28
CA VAL A 196 -7.74 -4.12 -6.99
C VAL A 196 -6.59 -4.13 -8.00
N VAL A 197 -5.40 -4.60 -7.60
CA VAL A 197 -4.23 -4.67 -8.49
C VAL A 197 -4.47 -5.65 -9.63
N ARG A 198 -5.10 -6.80 -9.37
CA ARG A 198 -5.47 -7.76 -10.43
C ARG A 198 -6.47 -7.18 -11.43
N ILE A 199 -7.43 -6.37 -10.98
CA ILE A 199 -8.36 -5.66 -11.87
C ILE A 199 -7.59 -4.74 -12.82
N ILE A 200 -6.63 -3.96 -12.30
CA ILE A 200 -5.80 -3.07 -13.11
C ILE A 200 -4.96 -3.88 -14.11
N ALA A 201 -4.32 -4.96 -13.67
CA ALA A 201 -3.55 -5.84 -14.56
C ALA A 201 -4.42 -6.42 -15.70
N ARG A 202 -5.66 -6.85 -15.40
CA ARG A 202 -6.63 -7.31 -16.41
C ARG A 202 -6.99 -6.20 -17.40
N HIS A 203 -7.18 -4.97 -16.91
CA HIS A 203 -7.49 -3.82 -17.76
C HIS A 203 -6.35 -3.50 -18.72
N ILE A 204 -5.11 -3.43 -18.23
CA ILE A 204 -3.93 -3.17 -19.05
C ILE A 204 -3.77 -4.26 -20.13
N ARG A 205 -3.92 -5.55 -19.76
CA ARG A 205 -3.90 -6.65 -20.75
C ARG A 205 -4.94 -6.48 -21.84
N SER A 206 -6.17 -6.13 -21.46
CA SER A 206 -7.25 -5.88 -22.41
C SER A 206 -6.90 -4.76 -23.39
N MET A 207 -6.34 -3.64 -22.88
CA MET A 207 -5.90 -2.53 -23.73
C MET A 207 -4.76 -2.91 -24.69
N VAL A 208 -3.79 -3.70 -24.23
CA VAL A 208 -2.67 -4.16 -25.07
C VAL A 208 -3.18 -5.07 -26.18
N LEU A 209 -4.06 -6.04 -25.86
CA LEU A 209 -4.66 -6.92 -26.87
C LEU A 209 -5.47 -6.13 -27.89
N ALA A 210 -6.31 -5.20 -27.46
CA ALA A 210 -7.09 -4.35 -28.36
C ALA A 210 -6.19 -3.51 -29.30
N ARG A 211 -5.01 -3.07 -28.83
CA ARG A 211 -4.04 -2.36 -29.67
C ARG A 211 -3.36 -3.27 -30.69
N LEU A 212 -3.09 -4.54 -30.33
CA LEU A 212 -2.54 -5.52 -31.25
C LEU A 212 -3.57 -5.87 -32.34
N ASP A 213 -4.82 -6.11 -31.96
CA ASP A 213 -5.91 -6.36 -32.91
C ASP A 213 -6.10 -5.16 -33.86
N ALA A 214 -6.04 -3.92 -33.34
CA ALA A 214 -6.12 -2.71 -34.16
C ALA A 214 -4.92 -2.56 -35.11
N ALA A 215 -3.72 -2.97 -34.69
CA ALA A 215 -2.53 -2.95 -35.54
C ALA A 215 -2.58 -4.01 -36.64
N GLU A 216 -3.10 -5.20 -36.35
CA GLU A 216 -3.35 -6.24 -37.34
C GLU A 216 -4.42 -5.82 -38.36
N LEU A 217 -5.48 -5.14 -37.90
CA LEU A 217 -6.47 -4.56 -38.81
C LEU A 217 -5.87 -3.41 -39.64
N GLY A 218 -5.00 -2.59 -39.04
CA GLY A 218 -4.30 -1.51 -39.75
C GLY A 218 -3.42 -2.04 -40.88
N SER A 219 -2.59 -3.06 -40.62
CA SER A 219 -1.75 -3.68 -41.66
C SER A 219 -2.59 -4.38 -42.74
N PHE A 220 -3.72 -4.99 -42.36
CA PHE A 220 -4.65 -5.57 -43.32
C PHE A 220 -5.30 -4.52 -44.22
N VAL A 221 -5.68 -3.37 -43.67
CA VAL A 221 -6.25 -2.26 -44.45
C VAL A 221 -5.20 -1.69 -45.42
N GLU A 222 -3.96 -1.50 -44.98
CA GLU A 222 -2.86 -1.05 -45.86
C GLU A 222 -2.59 -2.05 -47.01
N GLU A 223 -2.63 -3.35 -46.74
CA GLU A 223 -2.48 -4.39 -47.78
C GLU A 223 -3.66 -4.39 -48.76
N MET A 224 -4.89 -4.23 -48.27
CA MET A 224 -6.10 -4.17 -49.09
C MET A 224 -6.15 -2.92 -49.98
N GLU A 225 -5.77 -1.76 -49.46
CA GLU A 225 -5.64 -0.52 -50.24
C GLU A 225 -4.61 -0.66 -51.36
N ALA A 226 -3.48 -1.33 -51.10
CA ALA A 226 -2.47 -1.62 -52.12
C ALA A 226 -2.97 -2.56 -53.22
N VAL A 227 -3.86 -3.51 -52.90
CA VAL A 227 -4.51 -4.38 -53.90
C VAL A 227 -5.51 -3.59 -54.76
N CYS A 228 -6.34 -2.75 -54.14
CA CYS A 228 -7.27 -1.88 -54.86
C CYS A 228 -6.52 -0.95 -55.83
N ALA A 229 -5.44 -0.31 -55.39
CA ALA A 229 -4.61 0.55 -56.23
C ALA A 229 -4.00 -0.20 -57.44
N LYS A 230 -3.61 -1.48 -57.26
CA LYS A 230 -3.12 -2.32 -58.37
C LYS A 230 -4.22 -2.69 -59.36
N MET A 231 -5.44 -2.95 -58.88
CA MET A 231 -6.58 -3.26 -59.74
C MET A 231 -7.02 -2.04 -60.57
N GLU A 232 -7.03 -0.86 -59.96
CA GLU A 232 -7.30 0.40 -60.68
C GLU A 232 -6.25 0.64 -61.77
N ALA A 233 -4.96 0.46 -61.47
CA ALA A 233 -3.88 0.60 -62.44
C ALA A 233 -3.98 -0.42 -63.60
N ALA A 234 -4.47 -1.64 -63.35
CA ALA A 234 -4.68 -2.65 -64.38
C ALA A 234 -5.92 -2.38 -65.26
N SER A 235 -6.89 -1.61 -64.78
CA SER A 235 -8.15 -1.33 -65.49
C SER A 235 -8.05 -0.29 -66.61
N VAL A 236 -6.96 0.49 -66.65
CA VAL A 236 -6.85 1.65 -67.55
C VAL A 236 -6.54 1.27 -69.01
N ASP A 237 -6.24 0.00 -69.30
CA ASP A 237 -5.92 -0.47 -70.67
C ASP A 237 -7.07 -1.23 -71.38
N ALA A 238 -8.27 -1.28 -70.79
CA ALA A 238 -9.38 -2.09 -71.32
C ALA A 238 -10.64 -1.32 -71.76
N SER A 239 -10.60 0.01 -71.91
CA SER A 239 -11.78 0.81 -72.27
C SER A 239 -11.50 1.81 -73.40
N ALA A 240 -11.29 1.27 -74.60
CA ALA A 240 -11.68 1.94 -75.83
C ALA A 240 -12.96 1.25 -76.32
N ASP A 241 -14.03 2.04 -76.55
CA ASP A 241 -15.32 1.67 -77.16
C ASP A 241 -16.39 0.97 -76.32
N LEU A 242 -16.99 1.71 -75.37
CA LEU A 242 -18.40 1.47 -74.99
C LEU A 242 -19.24 2.77 -74.94
N PRO A 243 -20.49 2.72 -75.46
CA PRO A 243 -21.38 3.88 -75.58
C PRO A 243 -22.05 4.27 -74.25
N THR A 244 -22.13 5.57 -74.02
CA THR A 244 -22.75 6.23 -72.86
C THR A 244 -24.26 6.00 -72.80
N PRO A 245 -24.83 5.50 -71.69
CA PRO A 245 -26.26 5.66 -71.42
C PRO A 245 -26.50 6.99 -70.69
N ASP A 246 -27.20 7.88 -71.39
CA ASP A 246 -27.85 9.07 -70.87
C ASP A 246 -28.95 8.66 -69.88
N ARG A 247 -28.76 8.92 -68.59
CA ARG A 247 -29.84 8.83 -67.61
C ARG A 247 -29.66 9.79 -66.44
N SER A 248 -30.19 10.97 -66.68
CA SER A 248 -30.61 11.96 -65.69
C SER A 248 -31.45 11.31 -64.57
N ILE A 249 -30.87 11.14 -63.37
CA ILE A 249 -31.63 10.88 -62.14
C ILE A 249 -31.23 11.96 -61.13
N SER A 250 -32.17 12.87 -60.87
CA SER A 250 -32.08 13.90 -59.83
C SER A 250 -32.02 13.27 -58.45
N LEU A 251 -30.85 13.35 -57.81
CA LEU A 251 -30.68 13.06 -56.39
C LEU A 251 -30.97 14.35 -55.61
N ALA A 252 -32.20 14.46 -55.10
CA ALA A 252 -32.55 15.48 -54.13
C ALA A 252 -31.87 15.15 -52.80
N SER A 253 -30.91 15.98 -52.41
CA SER A 253 -30.56 16.22 -51.01
C SER A 253 -31.82 16.67 -50.25
N MET A 254 -32.00 16.23 -49.01
CA MET A 254 -32.01 17.10 -47.83
C MET A 254 -32.37 16.33 -46.54
N SER A 255 -31.35 16.27 -45.66
CA SER A 255 -31.41 16.42 -44.20
C SER A 255 -32.31 15.49 -43.37
N THR A 256 -31.76 14.32 -43.05
CA THR A 256 -31.96 13.69 -41.74
C THR A 256 -30.92 14.27 -40.79
N SER A 257 -31.34 15.06 -39.81
CA SER A 257 -30.50 15.51 -38.70
C SER A 257 -30.13 14.28 -37.85
N GLU A 258 -28.97 13.71 -38.13
CA GLU A 258 -28.30 12.77 -37.26
C GLU A 258 -27.98 13.53 -35.96
N GLU A 259 -28.67 13.17 -34.87
CA GLU A 259 -28.20 13.48 -33.52
C GLU A 259 -26.95 12.64 -33.28
N GLU A 260 -25.84 13.15 -33.81
CA GLU A 260 -24.49 12.69 -33.54
C GLU A 260 -24.27 12.83 -32.02
N GLY A 261 -24.32 11.69 -31.33
CA GLY A 261 -24.08 11.58 -29.90
C GLY A 261 -22.76 12.24 -29.58
N THR A 262 -22.84 13.48 -29.08
CA THR A 262 -21.66 14.28 -28.78
C THR A 262 -20.97 13.61 -27.61
N GLU A 263 -19.94 12.80 -27.91
CA GLU A 263 -19.12 12.22 -26.87
C GLU A 263 -18.64 13.35 -25.95
N PRO A 264 -18.84 13.24 -24.63
CA PRO A 264 -18.48 14.29 -23.70
C PRO A 264 -16.96 14.46 -23.72
N LEU A 265 -16.49 15.45 -24.48
CA LEU A 265 -15.07 15.77 -24.60
C LEU A 265 -14.49 16.03 -23.21
N LEU A 266 -13.59 15.13 -22.80
CA LEU A 266 -12.83 15.23 -21.57
C LEU A 266 -11.98 16.49 -21.60
N SER A 267 -12.00 17.25 -20.50
CA SER A 267 -11.17 18.43 -20.33
C SER A 267 -9.79 18.09 -19.77
N LEU A 268 -8.79 18.96 -19.98
CA LEU A 268 -7.47 18.86 -19.34
C LEU A 268 -7.57 18.73 -17.82
N GLY A 269 -8.49 19.46 -17.19
CA GLY A 269 -8.74 19.37 -15.75
C GLY A 269 -9.32 18.03 -15.28
N SER A 270 -9.75 17.15 -16.20
CA SER A 270 -10.27 15.82 -15.87
C SER A 270 -9.16 14.77 -15.73
N LEU A 271 -7.91 15.10 -16.09
CA LEU A 271 -6.76 14.20 -15.92
C LEU A 271 -6.56 13.86 -14.44
N GLY A 272 -6.60 12.56 -14.12
CA GLY A 272 -6.45 12.06 -12.75
C GLY A 272 -7.75 11.97 -11.95
N HIS A 273 -8.93 12.11 -12.56
CA HIS A 273 -10.19 11.80 -11.88
C HIS A 273 -10.25 10.31 -11.48
N PRO A 274 -10.70 9.94 -10.26
CA PRO A 274 -11.35 10.80 -9.26
C PRO A 274 -10.42 11.50 -8.26
N ASP A 275 -9.16 11.10 -8.18
CA ASP A 275 -8.32 11.39 -7.01
C ASP A 275 -7.50 12.68 -7.13
N THR A 276 -7.03 13.00 -8.34
CA THR A 276 -6.08 14.10 -8.60
C THR A 276 -6.54 15.05 -9.69
N CYS A 277 -7.81 15.00 -10.10
CA CYS A 277 -8.35 15.94 -11.07
C CYS A 277 -8.46 17.37 -10.49
N ALA A 278 -8.58 18.35 -11.37
CA ALA A 278 -8.87 19.72 -10.98
C ALA A 278 -10.29 19.87 -10.39
N THR A 279 -10.57 21.04 -9.82
CA THR A 279 -11.92 21.36 -9.32
C THR A 279 -12.94 21.29 -10.46
N GLY A 280 -14.17 20.85 -10.15
CA GLY A 280 -15.23 20.66 -11.16
C GLY A 280 -15.54 21.95 -11.92
N CYS A 281 -15.84 21.85 -13.21
CA CYS A 281 -16.14 22.98 -14.08
C CYS A 281 -17.59 23.45 -13.89
N LYS A 282 -17.77 24.75 -13.65
CA LYS A 282 -19.10 25.37 -13.45
C LYS A 282 -20.02 25.27 -14.66
N TRP A 283 -19.45 25.14 -15.86
CA TRP A 283 -20.16 25.29 -17.12
C TRP A 283 -20.31 23.98 -17.89
N ALA A 284 -19.54 22.94 -17.56
CA ALA A 284 -19.51 21.66 -18.29
C ALA A 284 -20.89 20.99 -18.38
N MET A 285 -21.68 20.99 -17.30
CA MET A 285 -23.01 20.38 -17.26
C MET A 285 -24.16 21.31 -17.68
N LYS A 286 -23.87 22.52 -18.18
CA LYS A 286 -24.94 23.41 -18.66
C LYS A 286 -25.30 23.07 -20.11
N PRO A 287 -26.54 23.35 -20.58
CA PRO A 287 -26.94 23.09 -21.97
C PRO A 287 -26.07 23.78 -23.03
N ARG A 288 -25.40 24.88 -22.69
CA ARG A 288 -24.45 25.57 -23.58
C ARG A 288 -23.03 24.98 -23.57
N GLY A 289 -22.74 24.05 -22.67
CA GLY A 289 -21.41 23.50 -22.45
C GLY A 289 -20.40 24.48 -21.86
N CYS A 290 -19.20 23.97 -21.60
CA CYS A 290 -18.05 24.79 -21.25
C CYS A 290 -17.52 25.51 -22.49
N LYS A 291 -17.26 26.82 -22.38
CA LYS A 291 -16.72 27.62 -23.48
C LYS A 291 -15.33 27.13 -23.93
N ASP A 292 -14.55 26.60 -23.00
CA ASP A 292 -13.17 26.19 -23.23
C ASP A 292 -13.05 24.75 -23.75
N GLY A 293 -14.17 24.03 -23.87
CA GLY A 293 -14.20 22.68 -24.41
C GLY A 293 -13.21 21.74 -23.73
N SER A 294 -12.47 20.96 -24.52
CA SER A 294 -11.43 20.04 -24.03
C SER A 294 -10.21 20.73 -23.42
N GLN A 295 -10.01 22.04 -23.65
CA GLN A 295 -8.90 22.81 -23.06
C GLN A 295 -9.22 23.38 -21.67
N CYS A 296 -10.42 23.15 -21.15
CA CYS A 296 -10.76 23.61 -19.81
C CYS A 296 -9.81 23.02 -18.75
N ASP A 297 -9.26 23.87 -17.89
CA ASP A 297 -8.39 23.50 -16.76
C ASP A 297 -9.17 22.94 -15.56
N HIS A 298 -10.51 22.98 -15.63
CA HIS A 298 -11.42 22.40 -14.64
C HIS A 298 -11.98 21.04 -15.09
N CYS A 299 -12.22 20.15 -14.14
CA CYS A 299 -12.72 18.80 -14.41
C CYS A 299 -14.16 18.84 -14.94
N HIS A 300 -14.42 18.24 -16.11
CA HIS A 300 -15.76 18.12 -16.68
C HIS A 300 -16.55 16.93 -16.09
N LEU A 301 -15.85 15.98 -15.44
CA LEU A 301 -16.45 14.82 -14.79
C LEU A 301 -16.97 15.12 -13.38
N CYS A 302 -16.32 16.04 -12.66
CA CYS A 302 -16.73 16.45 -11.31
C CYS A 302 -17.92 17.43 -11.34
N GLY A 303 -18.91 17.19 -10.47
CA GLY A 303 -19.95 18.19 -10.21
C GLY A 303 -19.36 19.47 -9.61
N TRP A 304 -19.66 20.64 -10.20
CA TRP A 304 -19.21 21.92 -9.67
C TRP A 304 -19.77 22.16 -8.27
N ARG A 305 -18.88 22.41 -7.31
CA ARG A 305 -19.23 22.87 -5.97
C ARG A 305 -18.68 24.28 -5.78
N ARG A 306 -19.50 25.14 -5.20
CA ARG A 306 -19.05 26.49 -4.82
C ARG A 306 -18.01 26.33 -3.69
N PRO A 307 -16.78 26.88 -3.82
CA PRO A 307 -15.84 26.87 -2.73
C PRO A 307 -16.47 27.49 -1.49
N PRO A 308 -16.21 26.97 -0.28
CA PRO A 308 -16.68 27.62 0.94
C PRO A 308 -16.16 29.06 0.98
N ALA A 309 -17.00 29.99 1.44
CA ALA A 309 -16.62 31.38 1.54
C ALA A 309 -15.39 31.51 2.46
N PRO A 310 -14.38 32.32 2.11
CA PRO A 310 -13.10 32.35 2.81
C PRO A 310 -13.21 32.77 4.30
N TRP A 311 -14.31 33.43 4.69
CA TRP A 311 -14.58 33.81 6.08
C TRP A 311 -15.22 32.71 6.94
N LYS A 312 -15.55 31.53 6.38
CA LYS A 312 -16.06 30.36 7.12
C LYS A 312 -14.98 29.34 7.50
N LEU A 313 -13.71 29.64 7.20
CA LEU A 313 -12.57 28.76 7.48
C LEU A 313 -11.67 29.29 8.62
N TRP A 314 -12.17 30.27 9.39
CA TRP A 314 -11.51 30.87 10.55
C TRP A 314 -12.47 30.91 11.74
#